data_AF-A0A3C0PJ38-F1
#
_entry.id   AF-A0A3C0PJ38-F1
#
_cell.length_a   1.000
_cell.length_b   1.000
_cell.length_c   1.000
_cell.angle_alpha   90.00
_cell.angle_beta   90.00
_cell.angle_gamma   90.00
#
_symmetry.space_group_name_H-M   'P 1'
#
loop_
_entity.id
_entity.type
_entity.pdbx_description
1 polymer ?
#
loop_
_entity_poly.entity_id
_entity_poly.type
_entity_poly.pdbx_seq_one_letter_code
_entity_poly.pdbx_strand_id
1 'polypeptide(L)' 'FFKGYKPFFCSLPSFPEGICSFCVCTDDPAGFDKFDIKRFESIAPSCRYYNADIHKGAFLLPEYIKKRIGI' A
#
# COMPACT_ATOMS: atom_id res chain seq x y z
N PHE A 1 10.26 15.87 9.13
CA PHE A 1 10.36 14.48 8.63
C PHE A 1 9.16 13.70 9.15
N PHE A 2 8.61 12.80 8.34
CA PHE A 2 7.49 11.94 8.76
C PHE A 2 7.94 10.95 9.83
N LYS A 3 7.08 10.65 10.81
CA LYS A 3 7.40 9.68 11.88
C LYS A 3 7.33 8.22 11.43
N GLY A 4 6.63 7.92 10.34
CA GLY A 4 6.53 6.58 9.78
C GLY A 4 6.37 6.61 8.26
N TYR A 5 6.84 5.55 7.61
CA TYR A 5 6.63 5.31 6.18
C TYR A 5 6.45 3.82 5.91
N LYS A 6 5.66 3.47 4.89
CA LYS A 6 5.53 2.10 4.37
C LYS A 6 5.48 2.14 2.84
N PRO A 7 6.40 1.45 2.13
CA PRO A 7 6.27 1.26 0.70
C PRO A 7 5.24 0.17 0.39
N PHE A 8 4.61 0.26 -0.78
CA PHE A 8 3.67 -0.74 -1.28
C PHE A 8 3.77 -0.87 -2.80
N PHE A 9 3.36 -2.02 -3.31
CA PHE A 9 3.34 -2.31 -4.74
C PHE A 9 1.94 -2.18 -5.34
N CYS A 10 1.93 -1.77 -6.60
CA CYS A 10 0.73 -1.66 -7.40
C CYS A 10 1.00 -2.27 -8.78
N SER A 11 0.12 -3.15 -9.23
CA SER A 11 0.18 -3.74 -10.57
C SER A 11 -0.26 -2.70 -11.59
N LEU A 12 0.69 -2.19 -12.37
CA LEU A 12 0.45 -1.21 -13.45
C LEU A 12 1.05 -1.76 -14.75
N PRO A 13 0.26 -2.38 -15.64
CA PRO A 13 0.77 -3.01 -16.87
C PRO A 13 1.56 -2.08 -17.79
N SER A 14 1.32 -0.77 -17.74
CA SER A 14 2.02 0.23 -18.54
C SER A 14 3.36 0.69 -17.94
N PHE A 15 3.70 0.27 -16.72
CA PHE A 15 5.00 0.56 -16.11
C PHE A 15 6.02 -0.52 -16.47
N PRO A 16 7.32 -0.21 -16.47
CA PRO A 16 8.37 -1.22 -16.61
C PRO A 16 8.15 -2.37 -15.63
N GLU A 17 8.27 -3.61 -16.11
CA GLU A 17 8.01 -4.84 -15.33
C GLU A 17 6.58 -4.97 -14.78
N GLY A 18 5.63 -4.14 -15.22
CA GLY A 18 4.23 -4.20 -14.80
C GLY A 18 3.96 -3.79 -13.34
N ILE A 19 4.95 -3.23 -12.63
CA ILE A 19 4.87 -2.90 -11.20
C ILE A 19 5.30 -1.46 -10.97
N CYS A 20 4.51 -0.73 -10.19
CA CYS A 20 4.87 0.57 -9.64
C CYS A 20 4.92 0.48 -8.11
N SER A 21 5.94 1.06 -7.48
CA SER A 21 6.00 1.20 -6.02
C SER A 21 5.61 2.62 -5.59
N PHE A 22 4.80 2.71 -4.56
CA PHE A 22 4.47 3.97 -3.89
C PHE A 22 4.93 3.93 -2.43
N CYS A 23 5.03 5.09 -1.79
CA CYS A 23 5.38 5.21 -0.38
C CYS A 23 4.34 6.08 0.33
N VAL A 24 3.69 5.53 1.35
CA VAL A 24 2.84 6.31 2.25
C VAL A 24 3.66 6.77 3.44
N CYS A 25 3.57 8.05 3.78
CA CYS A 25 4.25 8.65 4.91
C CYS A 25 3.23 9.27 5.87
N THR A 26 3.48 9.18 7.17
CA THR A 26 2.55 9.62 8.22
C THR A 26 3.28 10.09 9.46
N ASP A 27 2.63 10.95 10.25
CA ASP A 27 3.05 11.29 11.61
C ASP A 27 2.36 10.43 12.69
N ASP A 28 1.43 9.55 12.31
CA ASP A 28 0.82 8.53 13.16
C ASP A 28 1.09 7.12 12.61
N PRO A 29 2.23 6.49 12.95
CA PRO A 29 2.57 5.16 12.45
C PRO A 29 1.59 4.06 12.89
N ALA A 30 0.90 4.24 14.02
CA ALA A 30 -0.10 3.30 14.50
C ALA A 30 -1.34 3.24 13.60
N GLY A 31 -1.51 4.24 12.72
CA GLY A 31 -2.59 4.27 11.73
C GLY A 31 -2.42 3.27 10.58
N PHE A 32 -1.20 2.79 10.30
CA PHE A 32 -0.97 1.88 9.17
C PHE A 32 -1.75 0.57 9.26
N ASP A 33 -1.99 0.08 10.48
CA ASP A 33 -2.65 -1.21 10.71
C ASP A 33 -4.16 -1.02 10.97
N LYS A 34 -4.68 0.21 10.86
CA LYS A 34 -6.07 0.58 11.08
C LYS A 34 -6.79 0.81 9.75
N PHE A 35 -7.12 -0.27 9.05
CA PHE A 35 -7.94 -0.18 7.84
C PHE A 35 -9.39 0.24 8.19
N ASP A 36 -9.80 1.42 7.73
CA ASP A 36 -11.16 1.94 7.94
C ASP A 36 -12.13 1.33 6.92
N ILE A 37 -12.81 0.26 7.35
CA ILE A 37 -13.77 -0.48 6.51
C ILE A 37 -14.94 0.40 6.07
N LYS A 38 -15.46 1.28 6.93
CA LYS A 38 -16.62 2.12 6.60
C LYS A 38 -16.27 3.15 5.54
N ARG A 39 -15.07 3.73 5.64
CA ARG A 39 -14.55 4.64 4.61
C ARG A 39 -14.30 3.91 3.30
N PHE A 40 -13.83 2.66 3.33
CA PHE A 40 -13.68 1.86 2.12
C PHE A 40 -15.04 1.55 1.47
N GLU A 41 -16.02 1.08 2.23
CA GLU A 41 -17.33 0.69 1.73
C GLU A 41 -18.04 1.83 0.98
N SER A 42 -17.84 3.10 1.39
CA SER A 42 -18.41 4.25 0.71
C SER A 42 -17.81 4.52 -0.68
N ILE A 43 -16.59 4.07 -0.94
CA ILE A 43 -15.92 4.24 -2.24
C ILE A 43 -15.84 2.94 -3.06
N ALA A 44 -16.06 1.78 -2.44
CA ALA A 44 -15.91 0.48 -3.08
C ALA A 44 -16.70 0.36 -4.40
N PRO A 45 -17.96 0.84 -4.53
CA PRO A 45 -18.73 0.73 -5.77
C PRO A 45 -18.13 1.49 -6.97
N SER A 46 -17.29 2.50 -6.73
CA SER A 46 -16.63 3.27 -7.81
C SER A 46 -15.23 2.75 -8.14
N CYS A 47 -14.71 1.81 -7.35
CA CYS A 47 -13.36 1.29 -7.51
C CYS A 47 -13.34 0.16 -8.55
N ARG A 48 -12.40 0.23 -9.51
CA ARG A 48 -12.17 -0.84 -10.51
C ARG A 48 -11.01 -1.77 -10.17
N TYR A 49 -10.07 -1.30 -9.35
CA TYR A 49 -8.84 -2.01 -8.98
C TYR A 49 -8.72 -2.18 -7.47
N TYR A 50 -8.91 -1.07 -6.74
CA TYR A 50 -8.77 -1.06 -5.29
C TYR A 50 -9.91 -1.81 -4.59
N ASN A 51 -9.56 -2.71 -3.67
CA ASN A 51 -10.46 -3.38 -2.74
C ASN A 51 -9.72 -3.66 -1.42
N ALA A 52 -10.41 -4.20 -0.42
CA ALA A 52 -9.83 -4.44 0.90
C ALA A 52 -8.63 -5.41 0.89
N ASP A 53 -8.66 -6.44 0.03
CA ASP A 53 -7.56 -7.41 -0.08
C ASP A 53 -6.35 -6.81 -0.80
N ILE A 54 -6.59 -6.03 -1.86
CA ILE A 54 -5.54 -5.28 -2.55
C ILE A 54 -4.88 -4.27 -1.61
N HIS A 55 -5.66 -3.56 -0.77
CA HIS A 55 -5.09 -2.64 0.22
C HIS A 55 -4.11 -3.37 1.15
N LYS A 56 -4.53 -4.48 1.76
CA LYS A 56 -3.70 -5.23 2.71
C LYS A 56 -2.51 -5.89 2.01
N GLY A 57 -2.74 -6.51 0.86
CA GLY A 57 -1.74 -7.25 0.10
C GLY A 57 -0.67 -6.36 -0.52
N ALA A 58 -0.99 -5.12 -0.89
CA ALA A 58 -0.03 -4.20 -1.51
C ALA A 58 1.20 -3.92 -0.64
N PHE A 59 1.05 -3.99 0.69
CA PHE A 59 2.14 -3.81 1.66
C PHE A 59 2.96 -5.09 1.93
N LEU A 60 2.57 -6.23 1.35
CA LEU A 60 3.34 -7.47 1.43
C LEU A 60 4.47 -7.45 0.40
N LEU A 61 5.65 -7.06 0.85
CA LEU A 61 6.81 -6.90 0.00
C LEU A 61 7.59 -8.23 -0.16
N PRO A 62 8.21 -8.47 -1.33
CA PRO A 62 9.19 -9.53 -1.50
C PRO A 62 10.38 -9.39 -0.55
N GLU A 63 10.94 -10.52 -0.12
CA GLU A 63 12.05 -10.56 0.85
C GLU A 63 13.30 -9.78 0.40
N TYR A 64 13.61 -9.76 -0.90
CA TYR A 64 14.76 -9.01 -1.40
C TYR A 64 14.58 -7.48 -1.28
N ILE A 65 13.33 -6.99 -1.31
CA ILE A 65 13.02 -5.57 -1.11
C ILE A 65 13.15 -5.22 0.36
N LYS A 66 12.55 -6.03 1.24
CA LYS A 66 12.66 -5.89 2.71
C LYS A 66 14.11 -5.77 3.15
N LYS A 67 14.97 -6.68 2.67
CA LYS A 67 16.43 -6.64 2.90
C LYS A 67 17.09 -5.34 2.43
N ARG A 68 16.69 -4.80 1.27
CA ARG A 68 17.25 -3.55 0.73
C ARG A 68 16.85 -2.32 1.53
N ILE A 69 15.65 -2.30 2.12
CA ILE A 69 15.13 -1.15 2.88
C ILE A 69 15.27 -1.31 4.40
N GLY A 70 15.78 -2.45 4.87
CA GLY A 70 16.09 -2.69 6.28
C GLY A 70 14.86 -2.93 7.17
N ILE A 71 13.81 -3.56 6.64
CA ILE A 71 12.61 -3.99 7.40
C ILE A 71 12.46 -5.50 7.44
#